data_AF-A0A166BLS1-F1
#
_entry.id   AF-A0A166BLS1-F1
#
_cell.length_a   1.000
_cell.length_b   1.000
_cell.length_c   1.000
_cell.angle_alpha   90.00
_cell.angle_beta   90.00
_cell.angle_gamma   90.00
#
_symmetry.space_group_name_H-M   'P 1'
#
loop_
_entity.id
_entity.type
_entity.pdbx_description
1 polymer ?
#
loop_
_entity_poly.entity_id
_entity_poly.type
_entity_poly.pdbx_seq_one_letter_code
_entity_poly.pdbx_strand_id
1 'polypeptide(L)'
;MVPDGFFENTPAGLWRRPIIGSLPDDPYKFVGGPPPLKQDQSWTGKQEKKPWTNTPAFCPALEGIDLPGAQWHRLTSVPAFTVCNKCHSTIIRASVTQTSMSFSAAFQPIPSSDIPSRPLCYFSTTHVRQLWDDVLRVRTLDGLIAYARMRTSLPACAGQQGCTPSSPLAPPVWYTLSPFRAPKVEGFIMCATCFHDEVAGSPAEACFVPHFGTQEPSEVWSCDASVPRVRGLLRELASKEVTWQTSEAFSTGVRQRLHECPPCPGIGVRVDPDSHAWFRAKSELKYPEPMQNMAICAACVLDCISTAPAAGRPGVSEDHFERREPAPKSEPGSDANWYTCDAAVPSFRFALTQDHNHPPPRVPGVCHIWGSGVDNTDAADIWRDAARRLFTAGGSCVEQPGNTIPDGAQAYRIRPSAYGEHVELDFDLCAACYMGIVRPLFHDRFVQTVARNKVCDLGHTRPEREEIVRALVGACAVRDFGVFERWLREKAQKSIENAGHSGSPALLVPRIEDFKTTLDG
;
A
#
# COMPACT_ATOMS: atom_id res chain seq x y z
N MET A 1 6.32 -40.94 45.63
CA MET A 1 6.22 -39.69 46.41
C MET A 1 6.38 -38.54 45.44
N VAL A 2 5.24 -38.07 44.96
CA VAL A 2 4.98 -37.02 43.96
C VAL A 2 3.70 -36.36 44.46
N PRO A 3 3.54 -35.02 44.47
CA PRO A 3 2.22 -34.45 44.65
C PRO A 3 1.54 -34.33 43.30
N ASP A 4 0.50 -35.14 43.12
CA ASP A 4 -0.52 -35.02 42.09
C ASP A 4 -1.42 -33.80 42.35
N GLY A 5 -1.91 -33.21 41.26
CA GLY A 5 -3.15 -32.45 41.26
C GLY A 5 -2.99 -30.98 40.90
N PHE A 6 -3.37 -30.63 39.67
CA PHE A 6 -4.41 -29.64 39.34
C PHE A 6 -4.32 -29.34 37.84
N PHE A 7 -5.17 -29.99 37.04
CA PHE A 7 -5.51 -29.56 35.68
C PHE A 7 -7.03 -29.42 35.64
N GLU A 8 -7.52 -28.18 35.63
CA GLU A 8 -8.90 -27.86 35.29
C GLU A 8 -8.94 -27.09 33.97
N ASN A 9 -9.58 -27.73 32.99
CA ASN A 9 -10.56 -27.18 32.07
C ASN A 9 -10.22 -25.90 31.27
N THR A 10 -9.76 -26.10 30.04
CA THR A 10 -10.02 -25.18 28.92
C THR A 10 -10.80 -25.93 27.82
N PRO A 11 -11.93 -25.40 27.32
CA PRO A 11 -12.69 -26.08 26.27
C PRO A 11 -12.06 -25.82 24.91
N ALA A 12 -11.42 -26.85 24.34
CA ALA A 12 -11.06 -26.88 22.93
C ALA A 12 -12.32 -27.06 22.08
N GLY A 13 -12.80 -25.97 21.48
CA GLY A 13 -13.85 -26.01 20.45
C GLY A 13 -13.35 -26.69 19.18
N LEU A 14 -13.70 -27.97 19.04
CA LEU A 14 -13.45 -28.79 17.86
C LEU A 14 -14.27 -28.32 16.65
N TRP A 15 -13.63 -27.57 15.74
CA TRP A 15 -14.08 -27.50 14.34
C TRP A 15 -13.45 -28.68 13.57
N ARG A 16 -14.02 -29.88 13.71
CA ARG A 16 -13.73 -30.99 12.78
C ARG A 16 -14.70 -30.92 11.61
N ARG A 17 -14.18 -30.72 10.40
CA ARG A 17 -14.92 -30.93 9.15
C ARG A 17 -15.34 -32.40 9.05
N PRO A 18 -16.57 -32.73 8.63
CA PRO A 18 -16.94 -34.11 8.31
C PRO A 18 -16.24 -34.53 7.02
N ILE A 19 -15.59 -35.69 7.05
CA ILE A 19 -15.10 -36.41 5.87
C ILE A 19 -16.34 -36.97 5.17
N ILE A 20 -16.74 -36.38 4.04
CA ILE A 20 -17.82 -36.90 3.21
C ILE A 20 -17.22 -37.96 2.29
N GLY A 21 -17.73 -39.18 2.44
CA GLY A 21 -17.41 -40.32 1.58
C GLY A 21 -17.93 -40.16 0.16
N SER A 22 -17.23 -40.80 -0.75
CA SER A 22 -17.48 -40.91 -2.18
C SER A 22 -18.89 -41.39 -2.51
N LEU A 23 -19.58 -40.70 -3.41
CA LEU A 23 -20.80 -41.18 -4.07
C LEU A 23 -20.50 -41.47 -5.55
N PRO A 24 -21.19 -42.45 -6.16
CA PRO A 24 -20.82 -43.05 -7.43
C PRO A 24 -21.38 -42.30 -8.65
N ASP A 25 -20.75 -42.59 -9.79
CA ASP A 25 -21.10 -42.16 -11.14
C ASP A 25 -22.56 -42.50 -11.51
N ASP A 26 -23.26 -41.57 -12.17
CA ASP A 26 -24.48 -41.87 -12.90
C ASP A 26 -24.49 -41.14 -14.26
N PRO A 27 -24.79 -41.82 -15.40
CA PRO A 27 -24.66 -41.25 -16.74
C PRO A 27 -26.03 -40.90 -17.33
N TYR A 28 -26.30 -39.61 -17.54
CA TYR A 28 -27.44 -39.18 -18.35
C TYR A 28 -27.02 -38.26 -19.50
N LYS A 29 -27.05 -38.84 -20.71
CA LYS A 29 -27.03 -38.14 -22.00
C LYS A 29 -28.36 -37.42 -22.21
N PHE A 30 -28.33 -36.11 -22.46
CA PHE A 30 -29.46 -35.38 -23.03
C PHE A 30 -29.16 -34.97 -24.47
N VAL A 31 -30.08 -35.34 -25.37
CA VAL A 31 -30.15 -34.98 -26.78
C VAL A 31 -31.22 -33.90 -26.93
N GLY A 32 -30.93 -32.85 -27.69
CA GLY A 32 -31.95 -31.91 -28.21
C GLY A 32 -31.74 -30.45 -27.79
N GLY A 33 -31.01 -29.68 -28.61
CA GLY A 33 -30.97 -28.22 -28.52
C GLY A 33 -32.09 -27.57 -29.38
N PRO A 34 -32.73 -26.48 -28.93
CA PRO A 34 -33.68 -25.74 -29.76
C PRO A 34 -32.96 -24.76 -30.72
N PRO A 35 -33.60 -24.36 -31.83
CA PRO A 35 -33.00 -23.55 -32.88
C PRO A 35 -32.86 -22.05 -32.50
N PRO A 36 -32.00 -21.28 -33.19
CA PRO A 36 -31.66 -19.92 -32.80
C PRO A 36 -32.80 -18.93 -33.11
N LEU A 37 -33.13 -18.09 -32.13
CA LEU A 37 -34.01 -16.93 -32.27
C LEU A 37 -33.28 -15.80 -33.01
N LYS A 38 -33.94 -15.26 -34.04
CA LYS A 38 -33.54 -14.07 -34.79
C LYS A 38 -33.51 -12.85 -33.87
N GLN A 39 -32.44 -12.08 -33.98
CA GLN A 39 -32.16 -10.90 -33.16
C GLN A 39 -32.68 -9.65 -33.89
N ASP A 40 -33.85 -9.15 -33.50
CA ASP A 40 -34.33 -7.83 -33.92
C ASP A 40 -33.59 -6.74 -33.14
N GLN A 41 -32.83 -5.91 -33.87
CA GLN A 41 -32.23 -4.69 -33.34
C GLN A 41 -33.27 -3.56 -33.36
N SER A 42 -33.97 -3.37 -32.24
CA SER A 42 -34.58 -2.06 -31.94
C SER A 42 -33.78 -1.39 -30.82
N TRP A 43 -33.15 -0.29 -31.22
CA TRP A 43 -32.30 0.57 -30.40
C TRP A 43 -33.18 1.36 -29.43
N THR A 44 -33.14 1.03 -28.14
CA THR A 44 -33.67 1.90 -27.07
C THR A 44 -32.50 2.40 -26.24
N GLY A 45 -32.43 3.72 -26.07
CA GLY A 45 -31.29 4.43 -25.50
C GLY A 45 -30.84 3.85 -24.15
N LYS A 46 -29.65 3.26 -24.13
CA LYS A 46 -28.93 3.02 -22.88
C LYS A 46 -28.47 4.37 -22.36
N GLN A 47 -29.07 4.80 -21.24
CA GLN A 47 -28.40 5.74 -20.36
C GLN A 47 -26.99 5.20 -20.10
N GLU A 48 -25.98 5.94 -20.55
CA GLU A 48 -24.61 5.73 -20.11
C GLU A 48 -24.62 5.78 -18.59
N LYS A 49 -24.40 4.62 -17.95
CA LYS A 49 -24.18 4.55 -16.50
C LYS A 49 -22.97 5.44 -16.25
N LYS A 50 -23.20 6.62 -15.67
CA LYS A 50 -22.12 7.49 -15.19
C LYS A 50 -21.12 6.60 -14.44
N PRO A 51 -19.81 6.68 -14.75
CA PRO A 51 -18.81 5.91 -14.02
C PRO A 51 -18.99 6.20 -12.54
N TRP A 52 -18.95 5.14 -11.71
CA TRP A 52 -19.20 5.23 -10.28
C TRP A 52 -18.22 6.22 -9.64
N THR A 53 -18.65 7.47 -9.49
CA THR A 53 -17.91 8.51 -8.78
C THR A 53 -17.66 7.99 -7.37
N ASN A 54 -16.43 8.12 -6.85
CA ASN A 54 -16.01 7.67 -5.51
C ASN A 54 -15.76 6.16 -5.31
N THR A 55 -15.60 5.35 -6.37
CA THR A 55 -15.06 3.99 -6.23
C THR A 55 -13.54 4.02 -6.38
N PRO A 56 -12.76 3.66 -5.36
CA PRO A 56 -11.31 3.62 -5.52
C PRO A 56 -10.93 2.54 -6.53
N ALA A 57 -9.94 2.84 -7.37
CA ALA A 57 -9.39 1.96 -8.39
C ALA A 57 -8.82 0.67 -7.77
N PHE A 58 -8.28 0.77 -6.56
CA PHE A 58 -7.80 -0.35 -5.76
C PHE A 58 -8.39 -0.36 -4.35
N CYS A 59 -8.37 -1.52 -3.70
CA CYS A 59 -8.71 -1.63 -2.29
C CYS A 59 -7.53 -1.11 -1.45
N PRO A 60 -7.73 -0.16 -0.51
CA PRO A 60 -6.65 0.37 0.35
C PRO A 60 -6.05 -0.65 1.32
N ALA A 61 -6.57 -1.88 1.34
CA ALA A 61 -6.13 -2.99 2.17
C ALA A 61 -5.99 -2.62 3.67
N LEU A 62 -5.12 -3.32 4.39
CA LEU A 62 -4.79 -3.07 5.80
C LEU A 62 -3.75 -1.95 6.00
N GLU A 63 -3.40 -1.20 4.95
CA GLU A 63 -2.38 -0.15 5.04
C GLU A 63 -2.93 1.16 5.61
N GLY A 64 -4.25 1.26 5.81
CA GLY A 64 -4.87 2.42 6.47
C GLY A 64 -4.69 3.71 5.71
N ILE A 65 -4.71 3.63 4.37
CA ILE A 65 -4.64 4.79 3.51
C ILE A 65 -5.98 5.53 3.63
N ASP A 66 -5.93 6.73 4.21
CA ASP A 66 -7.04 7.67 4.11
C ASP A 66 -7.21 8.02 2.63
N LEU A 67 -8.39 7.71 2.09
CA LEU A 67 -8.76 8.00 0.73
C LEU A 67 -9.87 9.06 0.81
N PRO A 68 -9.53 10.36 0.81
CA PRO A 68 -10.51 11.41 0.95
C PRO A 68 -11.58 11.28 -0.13
N GLY A 69 -12.84 11.42 0.26
CA GLY A 69 -13.98 11.27 -0.65
C GLY A 69 -14.30 9.83 -1.09
N ALA A 70 -13.51 8.83 -0.71
CA ALA A 70 -13.91 7.44 -0.94
C ALA A 70 -15.11 7.09 -0.07
N GLN A 71 -16.10 6.41 -0.67
CA GLN A 71 -17.20 5.87 0.11
C GLN A 71 -16.73 4.63 0.89
N TRP A 72 -17.18 4.52 2.14
CA TRP A 72 -16.95 3.36 2.98
C TRP A 72 -18.27 2.74 3.41
N HIS A 73 -18.23 1.45 3.72
CA HIS A 73 -19.36 0.70 4.26
C HIS A 73 -18.94 0.06 5.58
N ARG A 74 -19.89 -0.20 6.46
CA ARG A 74 -19.68 -0.94 7.72
C ARG A 74 -20.67 -2.07 7.86
N LEU A 75 -20.26 -3.14 8.52
CA LEU A 75 -21.16 -4.22 8.89
C LEU A 75 -22.10 -3.74 10.00
N THR A 76 -23.42 -3.80 9.78
CA THR A 76 -24.41 -3.20 10.70
C THR A 76 -24.33 -3.79 12.11
N SER A 77 -24.06 -5.09 12.23
CA SER A 77 -23.91 -5.80 13.51
C SER A 77 -22.56 -5.58 14.19
N VAL A 78 -21.56 -5.04 13.47
CA VAL A 78 -20.22 -4.73 13.97
C VAL A 78 -19.73 -3.42 13.33
N PRO A 79 -20.18 -2.25 13.81
CA PRO A 79 -19.93 -0.96 13.14
C PRO A 79 -18.46 -0.59 12.93
N ALA A 80 -17.56 -1.12 13.77
CA ALA A 80 -16.11 -0.94 13.63
C ALA A 80 -15.49 -1.74 12.46
N PHE A 81 -16.23 -2.71 11.90
CA PHE A 81 -15.80 -3.51 10.76
C PHE A 81 -16.11 -2.77 9.46
N THR A 82 -15.11 -2.08 8.95
CA THR A 82 -15.19 -1.24 7.75
C THR A 82 -14.78 -1.99 6.47
N VAL A 83 -15.44 -1.63 5.36
CA VAL A 83 -15.24 -2.19 4.02
C VAL A 83 -15.19 -1.06 3.01
N CYS A 84 -14.18 -1.01 2.14
CA CYS A 84 -14.09 0.02 1.11
C CYS A 84 -15.17 -0.18 0.03
N ASN A 85 -15.61 0.89 -0.64
CA ASN A 85 -16.62 0.80 -1.69
C ASN A 85 -16.27 -0.15 -2.85
N LYS A 86 -14.98 -0.33 -3.17
CA LYS A 86 -14.54 -1.32 -4.16
C LYS A 86 -14.95 -2.74 -3.76
N CYS A 87 -14.49 -3.25 -2.61
CA CYS A 87 -14.84 -4.59 -2.14
C CYS A 87 -16.36 -4.77 -1.97
N HIS A 88 -17.04 -3.75 -1.45
CA HIS A 88 -18.50 -3.80 -1.35
C HIS A 88 -19.18 -3.93 -2.72
N SER A 89 -18.83 -3.10 -3.69
CA SER A 89 -19.49 -3.10 -5.00
C SER A 89 -19.12 -4.30 -5.88
N THR A 90 -17.86 -4.76 -5.85
CA THR A 90 -17.36 -5.81 -6.74
C THR A 90 -17.43 -7.21 -6.17
N ILE A 91 -17.49 -7.37 -4.84
CA ILE A 91 -17.54 -8.70 -4.21
C ILE A 91 -18.89 -8.88 -3.52
N ILE A 92 -19.19 -8.05 -2.51
CA ILE A 92 -20.40 -8.24 -1.68
C ILE A 92 -21.68 -8.06 -2.51
N ARG A 93 -21.81 -6.93 -3.22
CA ARG A 93 -22.99 -6.64 -4.04
C ARG A 93 -23.06 -7.52 -5.30
N ALA A 94 -21.92 -7.89 -5.87
CA ALA A 94 -21.89 -8.76 -7.06
C ALA A 94 -22.35 -10.19 -6.72
N SER A 95 -22.12 -10.66 -5.49
CA SER A 95 -22.56 -12.00 -5.04
C SER A 95 -24.09 -12.18 -5.04
N VAL A 96 -24.85 -11.07 -5.08
CA VAL A 96 -26.32 -11.05 -5.17
C VAL A 96 -26.82 -11.64 -6.50
N THR A 97 -26.03 -11.57 -7.58
CA THR A 97 -26.46 -12.13 -8.87
C THR A 97 -26.37 -13.65 -8.93
N GLN A 98 -25.62 -14.27 -8.01
CA GLN A 98 -25.42 -15.72 -7.95
C GLN A 98 -26.35 -16.40 -6.95
N THR A 99 -26.89 -15.65 -5.97
CA THR A 99 -27.73 -16.20 -4.90
C THR A 99 -28.98 -15.37 -4.71
N SER A 100 -30.15 -15.99 -4.53
CA SER A 100 -31.42 -15.27 -4.29
C SER A 100 -31.46 -14.48 -2.96
N MET A 101 -30.34 -14.44 -2.20
CA MET A 101 -30.20 -13.74 -0.93
C MET A 101 -29.16 -12.63 -1.06
N SER A 102 -29.54 -11.40 -0.70
CA SER A 102 -28.65 -10.24 -0.77
C SER A 102 -28.06 -9.94 0.61
N PHE A 103 -26.79 -10.31 0.82
CA PHE A 103 -26.05 -9.89 2.01
C PHE A 103 -25.67 -8.40 2.01
N SER A 104 -25.82 -7.70 0.88
CA SER A 104 -25.48 -6.28 0.79
C SER A 104 -26.26 -5.40 1.78
N ALA A 105 -27.49 -5.79 2.15
CA ALA A 105 -28.29 -5.07 3.14
C ALA A 105 -27.67 -5.09 4.56
N ALA A 106 -26.78 -6.03 4.85
CA ALA A 106 -26.04 -6.06 6.12
C ALA A 106 -24.93 -5.01 6.18
N PHE A 107 -24.53 -4.44 5.04
CA PHE A 107 -23.49 -3.42 4.93
C PHE A 107 -24.11 -2.06 4.65
N GLN A 108 -23.87 -1.09 5.54
CA GLN A 108 -24.40 0.26 5.42
C GLN A 108 -23.30 1.25 5.05
N PRO A 109 -23.58 2.24 4.18
CA PRO A 109 -22.62 3.29 3.91
C PRO A 109 -22.32 4.08 5.19
N ILE A 110 -21.05 4.45 5.37
CA ILE A 110 -20.58 5.29 6.46
C ILE A 110 -20.68 6.75 6.01
N PRO A 111 -21.36 7.63 6.76
CA PRO A 111 -21.33 9.08 6.49
C PRO A 111 -19.90 9.61 6.51
N SER A 112 -19.57 10.59 5.65
CA SER A 112 -18.20 11.13 5.55
C SER A 112 -17.66 11.67 6.88
N SER A 113 -18.53 12.17 7.77
CA SER A 113 -18.19 12.65 9.11
C SER A 113 -17.74 11.54 10.07
N ASP A 114 -18.15 10.30 9.80
CA ASP A 114 -18.00 9.16 10.70
C ASP A 114 -16.92 8.18 10.19
N ILE A 115 -16.30 8.48 9.05
CA ILE A 115 -15.21 7.68 8.52
C ILE A 115 -14.00 7.85 9.47
N PRO A 116 -13.45 6.76 10.02
CA PRO A 116 -12.24 6.82 10.83
C PRO A 116 -11.11 7.52 10.05
N SER A 117 -10.21 8.23 10.73
CA SER A 117 -9.08 8.91 10.09
C SER A 117 -8.14 8.00 9.30
N ARG A 118 -8.15 6.70 9.60
CA ARG A 118 -7.40 5.64 8.88
C ARG A 118 -8.27 4.39 8.75
N PRO A 119 -9.26 4.41 7.85
CA PRO A 119 -10.17 3.29 7.71
C PRO A 119 -9.43 2.10 7.08
N LEU A 120 -9.63 0.90 7.65
CA LEU A 120 -9.08 -0.35 7.14
C LEU A 120 -10.15 -1.09 6.36
N CYS A 121 -9.81 -1.66 5.20
CA CYS A 121 -10.74 -2.56 4.54
C CYS A 121 -10.51 -3.98 5.07
N TYR A 122 -11.24 -4.39 6.11
CA TYR A 122 -11.11 -5.74 6.68
C TYR A 122 -11.46 -6.84 5.68
N PHE A 123 -12.31 -6.53 4.70
CA PHE A 123 -12.67 -7.43 3.61
C PHE A 123 -11.51 -7.77 2.66
N SER A 124 -10.42 -7.01 2.72
CA SER A 124 -9.22 -7.28 1.92
C SER A 124 -8.40 -8.47 2.41
N THR A 125 -8.57 -8.88 3.67
CA THR A 125 -7.79 -9.92 4.33
C THR A 125 -8.07 -11.31 3.76
N THR A 126 -7.06 -12.18 3.78
CA THR A 126 -7.18 -13.56 3.28
C THR A 126 -8.26 -14.32 4.02
N HIS A 127 -8.30 -14.19 5.35
CA HIS A 127 -9.27 -14.87 6.19
C HIS A 127 -10.71 -14.42 5.89
N VAL A 128 -10.97 -13.11 5.72
CA VAL A 128 -12.33 -12.65 5.38
C VAL A 128 -12.76 -13.14 3.99
N ARG A 129 -11.84 -13.28 3.03
CA ARG A 129 -12.18 -13.85 1.72
C ARG A 129 -12.60 -15.32 1.84
N GLN A 130 -11.88 -16.12 2.63
CA GLN A 130 -12.25 -17.51 2.88
C GLN A 130 -13.59 -17.62 3.64
N LEU A 131 -13.78 -16.80 4.67
CA LEU A 131 -15.06 -16.71 5.38
C LEU A 131 -16.19 -16.27 4.46
N TRP A 132 -15.92 -15.41 3.46
CA TRP A 132 -16.92 -15.00 2.50
C TRP A 132 -17.38 -16.16 1.61
N ASP A 133 -16.47 -17.01 1.15
CA ASP A 133 -16.84 -18.22 0.41
C ASP A 133 -17.73 -19.14 1.27
N ASP A 134 -17.43 -19.24 2.57
CA ASP A 134 -18.26 -19.97 3.54
C ASP A 134 -19.64 -19.31 3.75
N VAL A 135 -19.70 -17.97 3.82
CA VAL A 135 -20.97 -17.20 3.87
C VAL A 135 -21.83 -17.52 2.66
N LEU A 136 -21.24 -17.54 1.46
CA LEU A 136 -21.97 -17.86 0.23
C LEU A 136 -22.45 -19.32 0.21
N ARG A 137 -21.62 -20.25 0.69
CA ARG A 137 -21.93 -21.69 0.74
C ARG A 137 -23.02 -22.03 1.75
N VAL A 138 -22.89 -21.54 2.99
CA VAL A 138 -23.79 -21.86 4.11
C VAL A 138 -24.98 -20.89 4.18
N ARG A 139 -24.93 -19.79 3.43
CA ARG A 139 -25.97 -18.75 3.36
C ARG A 139 -26.24 -18.06 4.70
N THR A 140 -25.20 -17.84 5.51
CA THR A 140 -25.28 -17.10 6.77
C THR A 140 -24.07 -16.18 6.95
N LEU A 141 -24.26 -15.04 7.63
CA LEU A 141 -23.18 -14.12 8.00
C LEU A 141 -22.56 -14.44 9.36
N ASP A 142 -23.05 -15.42 10.11
CA ASP A 142 -22.68 -15.62 11.52
C ASP A 142 -21.16 -15.80 11.72
N GLY A 143 -20.51 -16.59 10.86
CA GLY A 143 -19.05 -16.77 10.91
C GLY A 143 -18.28 -15.47 10.68
N LEU A 144 -18.71 -14.68 9.68
CA LEU A 144 -18.12 -13.37 9.41
C LEU A 144 -18.38 -12.37 10.54
N ILE A 145 -19.56 -12.39 11.15
CA ILE A 145 -19.92 -11.52 12.28
C ILE A 145 -19.08 -11.89 13.51
N ALA A 146 -18.92 -13.17 13.81
CA ALA A 146 -18.08 -13.65 14.89
C ALA A 146 -16.62 -13.23 14.70
N TYR A 147 -16.08 -13.42 13.49
CA TYR A 147 -14.76 -12.94 13.13
C TYR A 147 -14.65 -11.41 13.26
N ALA A 148 -15.60 -10.66 12.73
CA ALA A 148 -15.59 -9.20 12.77
C ALA A 148 -15.57 -8.67 14.21
N ARG A 149 -16.34 -9.26 15.12
CA ARG A 149 -16.34 -8.90 16.55
C ARG A 149 -14.98 -9.16 17.20
N MET A 150 -14.44 -10.36 17.00
CA MET A 150 -13.11 -10.72 17.51
C MET A 150 -12.05 -9.77 16.94
N ARG A 151 -12.01 -9.60 15.61
CA ARG A 151 -10.96 -8.83 14.95
C ARG A 151 -10.99 -7.35 15.33
N THR A 152 -12.16 -6.75 15.49
CA THR A 152 -12.30 -5.35 15.91
C THR A 152 -12.05 -5.12 17.40
N SER A 153 -12.02 -6.19 18.20
CA SER A 153 -11.56 -6.14 19.60
C SER A 153 -10.04 -6.21 19.76
N LEU A 154 -9.32 -6.66 18.73
CA LEU A 154 -7.86 -6.71 18.73
C LEU A 154 -7.26 -5.35 18.39
N PRO A 155 -6.16 -4.93 19.05
CA PRO A 155 -5.46 -3.72 18.70
C PRO A 155 -4.85 -3.81 17.29
N ALA A 156 -4.56 -2.65 16.70
CA ALA A 156 -3.77 -2.60 15.48
C ALA A 156 -2.36 -3.16 15.75
N CYS A 157 -1.77 -3.81 14.75
CA CYS A 157 -0.39 -4.26 14.85
C CYS A 157 0.56 -3.07 15.03
N ALA A 158 1.39 -3.09 16.07
CA ALA A 158 2.41 -2.06 16.34
C ALA A 158 3.52 -2.00 15.28
N GLY A 159 3.56 -2.97 14.36
CA GLY A 159 4.52 -3.00 13.27
C GLY A 159 5.93 -3.38 13.73
N GLN A 160 6.92 -2.88 12.99
CA GLN A 160 8.35 -3.09 13.28
C GLN A 160 8.85 -2.22 14.42
N GLN A 161 8.13 -1.15 14.78
CA GLN A 161 8.44 -0.33 15.96
C GLN A 161 8.25 -1.11 17.27
N GLY A 162 7.38 -2.12 17.22
CA GLY A 162 7.06 -2.95 18.37
C GLY A 162 6.28 -2.23 19.45
N CYS A 163 6.05 -2.94 20.54
CA CYS A 163 5.28 -2.46 21.68
C CYS A 163 5.79 -3.10 22.96
N THR A 164 5.66 -2.40 24.10
CA THR A 164 5.84 -2.97 25.44
C THR A 164 4.52 -3.60 25.92
N PRO A 165 4.52 -4.44 26.98
CA PRO A 165 3.28 -5.04 27.51
C PRO A 165 2.24 -4.02 27.96
N SER A 166 2.67 -2.82 28.37
CA SER A 166 1.80 -1.72 28.81
C SER A 166 1.22 -0.89 27.66
N SER A 167 1.68 -1.11 26.43
CA SER A 167 1.22 -0.35 25.27
C SER A 167 -0.23 -0.67 24.93
N PRO A 168 -1.06 0.32 24.53
CA PRO A 168 -2.40 0.06 24.02
C PRO A 168 -2.41 -0.75 22.71
N LEU A 169 -1.25 -0.90 22.06
CA LEU A 169 -1.06 -1.72 20.87
C LEU A 169 -0.55 -3.13 21.18
N ALA A 170 -0.29 -3.45 22.45
CA ALA A 170 0.16 -4.77 22.87
C ALA A 170 -0.91 -5.81 22.54
N PRO A 171 -0.60 -6.83 21.72
CA PRO A 171 -1.58 -7.86 21.43
C PRO A 171 -1.82 -8.71 22.69
N PRO A 172 -3.02 -9.28 22.85
CA PRO A 172 -3.30 -10.18 23.97
C PRO A 172 -2.50 -11.49 23.88
N VAL A 173 -2.08 -11.88 22.68
CA VAL A 173 -1.34 -13.11 22.39
C VAL A 173 -0.33 -12.85 21.29
N TRP A 174 0.86 -13.41 21.46
CA TRP A 174 1.87 -13.55 20.42
C TRP A 174 1.87 -14.99 19.92
N TYR A 175 2.20 -15.21 18.66
CA TYR A 175 2.30 -16.51 18.00
C TYR A 175 3.72 -16.73 17.51
N THR A 176 4.17 -17.98 17.52
CA THR A 176 5.45 -18.40 16.96
C THR A 176 5.27 -19.65 16.10
N LEU A 177 6.31 -20.09 15.41
CA LEU A 177 6.28 -21.29 14.57
C LEU A 177 6.25 -22.55 15.43
N SER A 178 5.39 -23.49 15.04
CA SER A 178 5.32 -24.83 15.62
C SER A 178 6.54 -25.64 15.20
N PRO A 179 7.36 -26.15 16.15
CA PRO A 179 8.57 -26.90 15.84
C PRO A 179 8.28 -28.24 15.13
N PHE A 180 7.03 -28.71 15.14
CA PHE A 180 6.61 -29.97 14.53
C PHE A 180 6.13 -29.82 13.07
N ARG A 181 5.90 -28.59 12.61
CA ARG A 181 5.24 -28.32 11.33
C ARG A 181 6.06 -27.43 10.40
N ALA A 182 6.93 -26.60 10.95
CA ALA A 182 7.84 -25.76 10.19
C ALA A 182 9.23 -25.77 10.83
N PRO A 183 10.32 -25.66 10.03
CA PRO A 183 11.65 -25.42 10.57
C PRO A 183 11.67 -24.18 11.48
N LYS A 184 12.38 -24.28 12.61
CA LYS A 184 12.47 -23.17 13.55
C LYS A 184 13.16 -21.96 12.91
N VAL A 185 12.56 -20.80 13.09
CA VAL A 185 13.19 -19.49 12.90
C VAL A 185 13.33 -18.86 14.28
N GLU A 186 14.56 -18.62 14.71
CA GLU A 186 14.85 -18.13 16.05
C GLU A 186 14.32 -16.71 16.25
N GLY A 187 13.65 -16.46 17.38
CA GLY A 187 13.07 -15.15 17.67
C GLY A 187 11.79 -14.81 16.89
N PHE A 188 11.32 -15.66 15.97
CA PHE A 188 10.14 -15.34 15.18
C PHE A 188 8.88 -15.20 16.06
N ILE A 189 8.25 -14.03 15.99
CA ILE A 189 7.00 -13.72 16.69
C ILE A 189 6.03 -12.93 15.80
N MET A 190 4.74 -13.22 15.96
CA MET A 190 3.64 -12.59 15.23
C MET A 190 2.51 -12.22 16.19
N CYS A 191 2.04 -10.98 16.16
CA CYS A 191 0.92 -10.56 16.98
C CYS A 191 -0.39 -11.25 16.56
N ALA A 192 -1.32 -11.44 17.50
CA ALA A 192 -2.65 -12.02 17.23
C ALA A 192 -3.38 -11.36 16.05
N THR A 193 -3.23 -10.04 15.90
CA THR A 193 -3.81 -9.28 14.80
C THR A 193 -3.34 -9.76 13.43
N CYS A 194 -2.02 -9.86 13.22
CA CYS A 194 -1.47 -10.37 11.96
C CYS A 194 -1.74 -11.85 11.76
N PHE A 195 -1.73 -12.66 12.82
CA PHE A 195 -2.12 -14.07 12.75
C PHE A 195 -3.55 -14.23 12.21
N HIS A 196 -4.51 -13.50 12.78
CA HIS A 196 -5.91 -13.60 12.36
C HIS A 196 -6.19 -13.01 10.97
N ASP A 197 -5.44 -11.99 10.55
CA ASP A 197 -5.60 -11.38 9.23
C ASP A 197 -4.99 -12.22 8.10
N GLU A 198 -3.85 -12.87 8.35
CA GLU A 198 -3.03 -13.51 7.30
C GLU A 198 -3.06 -15.04 7.33
N VAL A 199 -3.27 -15.66 8.50
CA VAL A 199 -3.05 -17.11 8.70
C VAL A 199 -4.29 -17.85 9.19
N ALA A 200 -5.04 -17.32 10.15
CA ALA A 200 -6.17 -18.03 10.74
C ALA A 200 -7.22 -18.41 9.68
N GLY A 201 -7.82 -19.59 9.83
CA GLY A 201 -8.78 -20.14 8.86
C GLY A 201 -8.14 -20.79 7.63
N SER A 202 -6.82 -20.62 7.43
CA SER A 202 -6.09 -21.25 6.34
C SER A 202 -5.44 -22.58 6.76
N PRO A 203 -5.01 -23.42 5.81
CA PRO A 203 -4.22 -24.62 6.12
C PRO A 203 -2.93 -24.32 6.90
N ALA A 204 -2.39 -23.11 6.78
CA ALA A 204 -1.17 -22.67 7.46
C ALA A 204 -1.35 -22.42 8.95
N GLU A 205 -2.58 -22.35 9.45
CA GLU A 205 -2.86 -22.16 10.88
C GLU A 205 -2.16 -23.22 11.75
N ALA A 206 -2.08 -24.46 11.28
CA ALA A 206 -1.41 -25.55 11.99
C ALA A 206 0.11 -25.36 12.17
N CYS A 207 0.74 -24.46 11.39
CA CYS A 207 2.16 -24.13 11.53
C CYS A 207 2.47 -23.17 12.66
N PHE A 208 1.45 -22.62 13.34
CA PHE A 208 1.64 -21.61 14.38
C PHE A 208 1.04 -22.08 15.69
N VAL A 209 1.69 -21.67 16.78
CA VAL A 209 1.24 -21.91 18.15
C VAL A 209 1.37 -20.63 18.95
N PRO A 210 0.57 -20.42 20.00
CA PRO A 210 0.80 -19.33 20.94
C PRO A 210 2.23 -19.36 21.48
N HIS A 211 2.86 -18.19 21.54
CA HIS A 211 4.16 -18.00 22.13
C HIS A 211 3.99 -17.89 23.65
N PHE A 212 4.69 -18.75 24.39
CA PHE A 212 4.57 -18.83 25.86
C PHE A 212 5.57 -17.95 26.62
N GLY A 213 6.50 -17.29 25.93
CA GLY A 213 7.38 -16.32 26.56
C GLY A 213 6.59 -15.15 27.14
N THR A 214 6.96 -14.72 28.34
CA THR A 214 6.44 -13.48 28.91
C THR A 214 7.35 -12.36 28.46
N GLN A 215 6.76 -11.29 27.94
CA GLN A 215 7.49 -10.08 27.59
C GLN A 215 7.76 -9.28 28.86
N GLU A 216 9.02 -8.94 29.12
CA GLU A 216 9.39 -8.16 30.31
C GLU A 216 8.79 -6.73 30.23
N PRO A 217 8.53 -6.05 31.37
CA PRO A 217 7.80 -4.76 31.37
C PRO A 217 8.40 -3.66 30.48
N SER A 218 9.73 -3.63 30.35
CA SER A 218 10.47 -2.69 29.51
C SER A 218 10.90 -3.25 28.16
N GLU A 219 10.66 -4.54 27.91
CA GLU A 219 11.05 -5.18 26.67
C GLU A 219 10.11 -4.78 25.55
N VAL A 220 10.66 -4.51 24.36
CA VAL A 220 9.89 -4.12 23.17
C VAL A 220 9.91 -5.28 22.19
N TRP A 221 8.73 -5.81 21.88
CA TRP A 221 8.56 -6.86 20.87
C TRP A 221 7.98 -6.27 19.60
N SER A 222 8.61 -6.58 18.46
CA SER A 222 8.16 -6.21 17.12
C SER A 222 7.50 -7.40 16.42
N CYS A 223 6.43 -7.14 15.67
CA CYS A 223 5.75 -8.20 14.92
C CYS A 223 6.46 -8.48 13.59
N ASP A 224 7.02 -9.67 13.41
CA ASP A 224 7.73 -10.03 12.17
C ASP A 224 6.81 -10.07 10.95
N ALA A 225 5.54 -10.44 11.14
CA ALA A 225 4.51 -10.39 10.09
C ALA A 225 4.17 -8.96 9.63
N SER A 226 4.76 -7.92 10.24
CA SER A 226 4.69 -6.55 9.74
C SER A 226 5.77 -6.22 8.72
N VAL A 227 6.79 -7.06 8.58
CA VAL A 227 7.78 -6.96 7.51
C VAL A 227 7.12 -7.37 6.19
N PRO A 228 7.11 -6.52 5.14
CA PRO A 228 6.36 -6.79 3.92
C PRO A 228 6.71 -8.14 3.27
N ARG A 229 7.99 -8.51 3.18
CA ARG A 229 8.40 -9.82 2.65
C ARG A 229 7.84 -10.97 3.46
N VAL A 230 7.96 -10.93 4.79
CA VAL A 230 7.44 -11.96 5.69
C VAL A 230 5.93 -12.09 5.54
N ARG A 231 5.21 -10.98 5.45
CA ARG A 231 3.76 -10.96 5.19
C ARG A 231 3.41 -11.59 3.84
N GLY A 232 4.17 -11.29 2.79
CA GLY A 232 4.00 -11.93 1.48
C GLY A 232 4.19 -13.45 1.54
N LEU A 233 5.22 -13.90 2.25
CA LEU A 233 5.49 -15.32 2.48
C LEU A 233 4.38 -16.00 3.31
N LEU A 234 3.83 -15.31 4.32
CA LEU A 234 2.69 -15.82 5.09
C LEU A 234 1.46 -16.04 4.20
N ARG A 235 1.15 -15.07 3.33
CA ARG A 235 0.03 -15.20 2.37
C ARG A 235 0.25 -16.34 1.39
N GLU A 236 1.48 -16.50 0.91
CA GLU A 236 1.82 -17.62 0.03
C GLU A 236 1.61 -18.96 0.74
N LEU A 237 2.11 -19.10 1.97
CA LEU A 237 1.92 -20.29 2.79
C LEU A 237 0.43 -20.56 3.06
N ALA A 238 -0.34 -19.52 3.44
CA ALA A 238 -1.78 -19.60 3.71
C ALA A 238 -2.62 -19.94 2.47
N SER A 239 -2.13 -19.63 1.27
CA SER A 239 -2.84 -19.91 0.00
C SER A 239 -2.62 -21.32 -0.54
N LYS A 240 -1.65 -22.07 -0.01
CA LYS A 240 -1.23 -23.38 -0.52
C LYS A 240 -1.53 -24.48 0.49
N GLU A 241 -1.50 -25.72 0.01
CA GLU A 241 -1.44 -26.87 0.91
C GLU A 241 -0.12 -26.82 1.70
N VAL A 242 -0.23 -27.00 3.01
CA VAL A 242 0.94 -27.00 3.89
C VAL A 242 1.61 -28.35 3.86
N THR A 243 2.80 -28.34 3.29
CA THR A 243 3.75 -29.45 3.26
C THR A 243 5.01 -29.05 4.01
N TRP A 244 5.90 -30.01 4.26
CA TRP A 244 7.21 -29.71 4.83
C TRP A 244 7.99 -28.74 3.93
N GLN A 245 7.99 -28.97 2.61
CA GLN A 245 8.75 -28.16 1.65
C GLN A 245 8.25 -26.71 1.57
N THR A 246 6.93 -26.50 1.59
CA THR A 246 6.35 -25.15 1.59
C THR A 246 6.63 -24.41 2.90
N SER A 247 6.58 -25.11 4.02
CA SER A 247 6.93 -24.56 5.35
C SER A 247 8.43 -24.27 5.47
N GLU A 248 9.28 -25.09 4.85
CA GLU A 248 10.73 -24.87 4.77
C GLU A 248 11.09 -23.68 3.87
N ALA A 249 10.43 -23.55 2.72
CA ALA A 249 10.57 -22.38 1.85
C ALA A 249 10.16 -21.09 2.57
N PHE A 250 9.03 -21.12 3.31
CA PHE A 250 8.61 -20.03 4.18
C PHE A 250 9.70 -19.68 5.21
N SER A 251 10.15 -20.66 5.99
CA SER A 251 11.13 -20.45 7.06
C SER A 251 12.47 -19.94 6.55
N THR A 252 12.90 -20.42 5.38
CA THR A 252 14.11 -19.95 4.69
C THR A 252 13.97 -18.50 4.25
N GLY A 253 12.85 -18.14 3.62
CA GLY A 253 12.60 -16.75 3.20
C GLY A 253 12.48 -15.78 4.38
N VAL A 254 11.90 -16.22 5.50
CA VAL A 254 11.85 -15.43 6.74
C VAL A 254 13.25 -15.24 7.32
N ARG A 255 14.05 -16.32 7.42
CA ARG A 255 15.43 -16.23 7.93
C ARG A 255 16.29 -15.29 7.09
N GLN A 256 16.21 -15.44 5.77
CA GLN A 256 16.88 -14.58 4.81
C GLN A 256 16.53 -13.11 5.06
N ARG A 257 15.23 -12.80 5.24
CA ARG A 257 14.81 -11.42 5.43
C ARG A 257 15.16 -10.87 6.81
N LEU A 258 14.93 -11.62 7.89
CA LEU A 258 15.04 -11.10 9.26
C LEU A 258 16.46 -11.13 9.82
N HIS A 259 17.26 -12.14 9.47
CA HIS A 259 18.57 -12.35 10.07
C HIS A 259 19.73 -12.06 9.11
N GLU A 260 19.56 -12.34 7.82
CA GLU A 260 20.65 -12.21 6.83
C GLU A 260 20.61 -10.85 6.10
N CYS A 261 19.46 -10.18 6.12
CA CYS A 261 19.22 -8.95 5.37
C CYS A 261 18.96 -7.76 6.32
N PRO A 262 19.93 -6.85 6.48
CA PRO A 262 19.76 -5.65 7.28
C PRO A 262 18.58 -4.80 6.78
N PRO A 263 17.89 -4.05 7.66
CA PRO A 263 16.83 -3.15 7.25
C PRO A 263 17.37 -2.10 6.26
N CYS A 264 16.49 -1.60 5.39
CA CYS A 264 16.87 -0.54 4.46
C CYS A 264 17.42 0.68 5.24
N PRO A 265 18.54 1.28 4.79
CA PRO A 265 19.12 2.44 5.48
C PRO A 265 18.18 3.67 5.48
N GLY A 266 17.20 3.70 4.56
CA GLY A 266 16.25 4.79 4.44
C GLY A 266 16.61 5.79 3.33
N ILE A 267 15.78 6.82 3.20
CA ILE A 267 15.87 7.81 2.11
C ILE A 267 17.09 8.71 2.34
N GLY A 268 17.99 8.78 1.36
CA GLY A 268 19.15 9.67 1.39
C GLY A 268 20.24 9.30 2.40
N VAL A 269 20.07 8.21 3.15
CA VAL A 269 21.07 7.74 4.10
C VAL A 269 22.20 7.06 3.34
N ARG A 270 23.40 7.61 3.48
CA ARG A 270 24.64 7.08 2.91
C ARG A 270 25.22 6.00 3.81
N VAL A 271 25.50 4.83 3.25
CA VAL A 271 26.13 3.72 3.95
C VAL A 271 27.27 3.12 3.12
N ASP A 272 28.19 2.43 3.80
CA ASP A 272 29.27 1.70 3.13
C ASP A 272 28.66 0.60 2.22
N PRO A 273 29.07 0.48 0.95
CA PRO A 273 28.61 -0.56 0.04
C PRO A 273 28.69 -1.98 0.62
N ASP A 274 29.66 -2.26 1.50
CA ASP A 274 29.86 -3.58 2.10
C ASP A 274 28.85 -3.89 3.22
N SER A 275 28.13 -2.89 3.73
CA SER A 275 27.16 -3.05 4.82
C SER A 275 25.86 -3.74 4.42
N HIS A 276 25.57 -3.82 3.11
CA HIS A 276 24.35 -4.40 2.57
C HIS A 276 24.66 -5.18 1.29
N ALA A 277 23.83 -6.17 0.98
CA ALA A 277 23.76 -6.66 -0.39
C ALA A 277 23.01 -5.62 -1.26
N TRP A 278 23.62 -5.22 -2.36
CA TRP A 278 23.07 -4.25 -3.30
C TRP A 278 22.70 -4.91 -4.61
N PHE A 279 21.70 -4.36 -5.26
CA PHE A 279 21.15 -4.82 -6.51
C PHE A 279 20.99 -3.67 -7.49
N ARG A 280 21.07 -4.00 -8.77
CA ARG A 280 20.74 -3.12 -9.90
C ARG A 280 19.87 -3.87 -10.90
N ALA A 281 19.17 -3.15 -11.76
CA ALA A 281 18.43 -3.79 -12.85
C ALA A 281 19.40 -4.46 -13.84
N LYS A 282 19.05 -5.65 -14.33
CA LYS A 282 19.85 -6.37 -15.33
C LYS A 282 19.97 -5.56 -16.62
N SER A 283 21.16 -5.54 -17.22
CA SER A 283 21.45 -4.78 -18.45
C SER A 283 20.76 -5.34 -19.69
N GLU A 284 20.34 -6.60 -19.68
CA GLU A 284 19.66 -7.27 -20.80
C GLU A 284 18.24 -6.73 -21.03
N LEU A 285 17.65 -6.14 -20.00
CA LEU A 285 16.39 -5.42 -20.11
C LEU A 285 16.72 -4.07 -20.74
N LYS A 286 15.93 -3.62 -21.73
CA LYS A 286 16.09 -2.33 -22.45
C LYS A 286 15.84 -1.11 -21.54
N TYR A 287 16.43 -1.09 -20.35
CA TYR A 287 16.40 0.02 -19.43
C TYR A 287 17.45 1.05 -19.83
N PRO A 288 17.13 2.35 -19.77
CA PRO A 288 18.09 3.41 -19.99
C PRO A 288 19.21 3.31 -18.95
N GLU A 289 20.43 3.67 -19.35
CA GLU A 289 21.63 3.64 -18.48
C GLU A 289 21.43 4.12 -17.04
N PRO A 290 20.69 5.22 -16.75
CA PRO A 290 20.47 5.65 -15.37
C PRO A 290 19.82 4.59 -14.46
N MET A 291 19.01 3.67 -14.99
CA MET A 291 18.46 2.56 -14.20
C MET A 291 19.49 1.45 -13.91
N GLN A 292 20.47 1.28 -14.80
CA GLN A 292 21.56 0.32 -14.60
C GLN A 292 22.52 0.79 -13.49
N ASN A 293 22.54 2.09 -13.21
CA ASN A 293 23.33 2.69 -12.15
C ASN A 293 22.61 2.81 -10.81
N MET A 294 21.37 2.31 -10.70
CA MET A 294 20.64 2.31 -9.43
C MET A 294 21.25 1.35 -8.42
N ALA A 295 21.22 1.73 -7.15
CA ALA A 295 21.59 0.92 -6.00
C ALA A 295 20.34 0.67 -5.16
N ILE A 296 19.86 -0.57 -5.17
CA ILE A 296 18.73 -1.00 -4.37
C ILE A 296 19.23 -1.99 -3.33
N CYS A 297 19.02 -1.70 -2.05
CA CYS A 297 19.41 -2.65 -0.99
C CYS A 297 18.53 -3.91 -1.03
N ALA A 298 19.09 -5.04 -0.60
CA ALA A 298 18.41 -6.33 -0.55
C ALA A 298 17.05 -6.27 0.18
N ALA A 299 16.94 -5.50 1.26
CA ALA A 299 15.68 -5.35 1.98
C ALA A 299 14.59 -4.75 1.10
N CYS A 300 14.90 -3.72 0.31
CA CYS A 300 13.92 -3.13 -0.61
C CYS A 300 13.59 -4.06 -1.78
N VAL A 301 14.54 -4.85 -2.29
CA VAL A 301 14.25 -5.89 -3.28
C VAL A 301 13.24 -6.88 -2.70
N LEU A 302 13.54 -7.44 -1.53
CA LEU A 302 12.68 -8.44 -0.90
C LEU A 302 11.31 -7.87 -0.49
N ASP A 303 11.26 -6.68 0.13
CA ASP A 303 10.05 -6.10 0.71
C ASP A 303 9.16 -5.34 -0.28
N CYS A 304 9.69 -4.93 -1.44
CA CYS A 304 8.95 -4.11 -2.40
C CYS A 304 8.77 -4.82 -3.74
N ILE A 305 9.81 -5.51 -4.22
CA ILE A 305 9.84 -6.10 -5.56
C ILE A 305 9.36 -7.55 -5.47
N SER A 306 9.97 -8.38 -4.63
CA SER A 306 9.65 -9.81 -4.54
C SER A 306 8.24 -10.10 -3.99
N THR A 307 7.58 -9.12 -3.36
CA THR A 307 6.20 -9.23 -2.87
C THR A 307 5.14 -8.86 -3.90
N ALA A 308 5.50 -8.15 -4.97
CA ALA A 308 4.54 -7.68 -5.98
C ALA A 308 3.89 -8.83 -6.80
N PRO A 309 4.62 -9.88 -7.22
CA PRO A 309 4.04 -10.99 -8.00
C PRO A 309 3.02 -11.83 -7.20
N ALA A 310 3.22 -12.00 -5.89
CA ALA A 310 2.31 -12.76 -5.03
C ALA A 310 0.89 -12.16 -4.96
N ALA A 311 0.71 -10.89 -5.37
CA ALA A 311 -0.59 -10.24 -5.49
C ALA A 311 -1.29 -10.49 -6.85
N GLY A 312 -0.75 -11.38 -7.70
CA GLY A 312 -1.28 -11.64 -9.04
C GLY A 312 -1.05 -10.52 -10.05
N ARG A 313 -0.05 -9.66 -9.81
CA ARG A 313 0.28 -8.50 -10.65
C ARG A 313 1.48 -8.83 -11.54
N PRO A 314 1.37 -8.71 -12.87
CA PRO A 314 2.52 -8.70 -13.76
C PRO A 314 3.32 -7.44 -13.46
N GLY A 315 4.54 -7.64 -12.93
CA GLY A 315 5.36 -6.56 -12.41
C GLY A 315 6.82 -6.99 -12.34
N VAL A 316 7.66 -6.09 -11.82
CA VAL A 316 9.09 -6.35 -11.68
C VAL A 316 9.29 -7.43 -10.62
N SER A 317 9.78 -8.60 -11.06
CA SER A 317 10.29 -9.69 -10.23
C SER A 317 11.71 -9.43 -9.70
N GLU A 318 12.12 -10.25 -8.72
CA GLU A 318 13.50 -10.36 -8.24
C GLU A 318 14.49 -10.77 -9.34
N ASP A 319 14.09 -11.61 -10.29
CA ASP A 319 14.94 -12.08 -11.40
C ASP A 319 15.28 -10.99 -12.43
N HIS A 320 14.63 -9.82 -12.38
CA HIS A 320 15.02 -8.64 -13.17
C HIS A 320 16.18 -7.86 -12.56
N PHE A 321 16.60 -8.22 -11.34
CA PHE A 321 17.72 -7.60 -10.66
C PHE A 321 18.90 -8.56 -10.60
N GLU A 322 20.09 -7.98 -10.63
CA GLU A 322 21.34 -8.69 -10.39
C GLU A 322 22.08 -8.04 -9.24
N ARG A 323 22.92 -8.85 -8.58
CA ARG A 323 23.78 -8.34 -7.51
C ARG A 323 24.72 -7.29 -8.09
N ARG A 324 24.79 -6.15 -7.42
CA ARG A 324 25.73 -5.09 -7.72
C ARG A 324 26.98 -5.32 -6.90
N GLU A 325 28.10 -5.53 -7.58
CA GLU A 325 29.40 -5.56 -6.93
C GLU A 325 29.76 -4.16 -6.39
N PRO A 326 30.37 -4.06 -5.21
CA PRO A 326 30.90 -2.80 -4.71
C PRO A 326 31.84 -2.19 -5.74
N ALA A 327 31.67 -0.90 -6.03
CA ALA A 327 32.64 -0.18 -6.83
C ALA A 327 34.00 -0.18 -6.08
N PRO A 328 35.14 -0.28 -6.78
CA PRO A 328 36.45 -0.15 -6.15
C PRO A 328 36.49 1.15 -5.34
N LYS A 329 36.88 1.07 -4.06
CA LYS A 329 36.95 2.26 -3.20
C LYS A 329 37.93 3.26 -3.82
N SER A 330 37.45 4.46 -4.14
CA SER A 330 38.27 5.59 -4.55
C SER A 330 38.95 6.21 -3.32
N GLU A 331 39.58 7.38 -3.47
CA GLU A 331 40.26 8.07 -2.37
C GLU A 331 39.37 8.15 -1.11
N PRO A 332 39.94 7.94 0.10
CA PRO A 332 39.20 7.99 1.35
C PRO A 332 38.35 9.26 1.46
N GLY A 333 37.06 9.11 1.75
CA GLY A 333 36.12 10.24 1.84
C GLY A 333 35.46 10.66 0.53
N SER A 334 35.81 10.06 -0.61
CA SER A 334 35.10 10.29 -1.86
C SER A 334 33.63 9.84 -1.78
N ASP A 335 32.74 10.66 -2.33
CA ASP A 335 31.30 10.37 -2.47
C ASP A 335 31.00 9.08 -3.24
N ALA A 336 31.92 8.64 -4.11
CA ALA A 336 31.81 7.39 -4.84
C ALA A 336 31.87 6.14 -3.95
N ASN A 337 32.34 6.29 -2.70
CA ASN A 337 32.45 5.21 -1.72
C ASN A 337 31.17 4.97 -0.91
N TRP A 338 30.08 5.71 -1.18
CA TRP A 338 28.85 5.64 -0.40
C TRP A 338 27.65 5.30 -1.27
N TYR A 339 26.82 4.37 -0.81
CA TYR A 339 25.57 4.02 -1.48
C TYR A 339 24.36 4.57 -0.71
N THR A 340 23.35 4.97 -1.47
CA THR A 340 22.01 5.29 -0.99
C THR A 340 21.02 4.32 -1.63
N CYS A 341 19.98 3.91 -0.91
CA CYS A 341 18.97 3.02 -1.48
C CYS A 341 17.94 3.80 -2.29
N ASP A 342 17.98 3.69 -3.61
CA ASP A 342 17.05 4.41 -4.52
C ASP A 342 15.59 3.98 -4.30
N ALA A 343 15.36 2.72 -3.95
CA ALA A 343 14.03 2.21 -3.63
C ALA A 343 13.49 2.62 -2.25
N ALA A 344 14.29 3.31 -1.43
CA ALA A 344 13.77 3.91 -0.21
C ALA A 344 12.84 5.09 -0.55
N VAL A 345 12.99 5.71 -1.72
CA VAL A 345 12.16 6.83 -2.17
C VAL A 345 10.72 6.33 -2.41
N PRO A 346 9.70 6.89 -1.72
CA PRO A 346 8.32 6.36 -1.78
C PRO A 346 7.72 6.35 -3.18
N SER A 347 8.01 7.35 -4.02
CA SER A 347 7.54 7.39 -5.40
C SER A 347 8.14 6.27 -6.25
N PHE A 348 9.42 5.97 -6.07
CA PHE A 348 10.07 4.85 -6.76
C PHE A 348 9.54 3.51 -6.27
N ARG A 349 9.35 3.36 -4.95
CA ARG A 349 8.71 2.17 -4.38
C ARG A 349 7.30 1.95 -4.92
N PHE A 350 6.53 3.02 -5.05
CA PHE A 350 5.20 2.98 -5.64
C PHE A 350 5.26 2.57 -7.12
N ALA A 351 6.23 3.10 -7.88
CA ALA A 351 6.47 2.71 -9.27
C ALA A 351 6.72 1.20 -9.42
N LEU A 352 7.60 0.65 -8.59
CA LEU A 352 7.99 -0.75 -8.62
C LEU A 352 6.84 -1.70 -8.26
N THR A 353 5.84 -1.22 -7.53
CA THR A 353 4.72 -2.03 -7.02
C THR A 353 3.43 -1.88 -7.83
N GLN A 354 3.41 -1.01 -8.85
CA GLN A 354 2.26 -0.84 -9.73
C GLN A 354 2.07 -2.03 -10.68
N ASP A 355 0.82 -2.47 -10.83
CA ASP A 355 0.41 -3.46 -11.82
C ASP A 355 0.50 -2.87 -13.23
N HIS A 356 1.40 -3.40 -14.07
CA HIS A 356 1.63 -2.90 -15.43
C HIS A 356 0.49 -3.25 -16.40
N ASN A 357 -0.43 -4.14 -16.03
CA ASN A 357 -1.56 -4.55 -16.88
C ASN A 357 -2.78 -3.63 -16.80
N HIS A 358 -2.72 -2.56 -16.01
CA HIS A 358 -3.76 -1.54 -15.94
C HIS A 358 -3.19 -0.16 -16.29
N PRO A 359 -2.96 0.12 -17.60
CA PRO A 359 -2.55 1.46 -18.02
C PRO A 359 -3.57 2.51 -17.55
N PRO A 360 -3.14 3.76 -17.30
CA PRO A 360 -4.08 4.85 -17.08
C PRO A 360 -5.07 4.92 -18.28
N PRO A 361 -6.33 5.34 -18.06
CA PRO A 361 -7.30 5.42 -19.15
C PRO A 361 -6.73 6.28 -20.27
N ARG A 362 -6.78 5.76 -21.51
CA ARG A 362 -6.49 6.55 -22.71
C ARG A 362 -7.52 7.67 -22.77
N VAL A 363 -7.13 8.90 -22.43
CA VAL A 363 -7.96 10.08 -22.64
C VAL A 363 -7.81 10.48 -24.11
N PRO A 364 -8.88 10.44 -24.93
CA PRO A 364 -8.80 10.88 -26.32
C PRO A 364 -8.46 12.38 -26.37
N GLY A 365 -7.34 12.74 -27.03
CA GLY A 365 -6.91 14.13 -27.22
C GLY A 365 -5.49 14.46 -26.75
N VAL A 366 -4.81 13.58 -26.03
CA VAL A 366 -3.45 13.83 -25.48
C VAL A 366 -2.32 13.34 -26.43
N CYS A 367 -2.66 12.69 -27.54
CA CYS A 367 -1.68 12.09 -28.47
C CYS A 367 -0.91 13.10 -29.36
N HIS A 368 -1.25 14.38 -29.39
CA HIS A 368 -0.65 15.33 -30.35
C HIS A 368 0.56 16.12 -29.83
N ILE A 369 0.92 16.01 -28.55
CA ILE A 369 2.00 16.82 -27.94
C ILE A 369 3.36 16.09 -27.94
N TRP A 370 3.36 14.79 -28.23
CA TRP A 370 4.56 13.98 -28.26
C TRP A 370 4.93 13.74 -29.72
N GLY A 371 6.12 14.18 -30.15
CA GLY A 371 6.63 13.91 -31.49
C GLY A 371 6.49 12.43 -31.86
N SER A 372 6.41 12.15 -33.16
CA SER A 372 5.97 10.88 -33.78
C SER A 372 6.81 9.63 -33.52
N GLY A 373 7.50 9.52 -32.38
CA GLY A 373 8.35 8.38 -32.01
C GLY A 373 8.26 7.90 -30.55
N VAL A 374 7.37 8.45 -29.70
CA VAL A 374 7.16 7.93 -28.34
C VAL A 374 5.88 7.10 -28.29
N ASP A 375 6.03 5.78 -28.31
CA ASP A 375 4.92 4.85 -28.20
C ASP A 375 4.43 4.81 -26.74
N ASN A 376 3.28 5.42 -26.46
CA ASN A 376 2.67 5.53 -25.12
C ASN A 376 2.10 4.20 -24.58
N THR A 377 2.61 3.06 -25.06
CA THR A 377 2.17 1.72 -24.65
C THR A 377 2.99 1.15 -23.51
N ASP A 378 4.15 1.74 -23.19
CA ASP A 378 5.07 1.20 -22.19
C ASP A 378 5.08 2.09 -20.93
N ALA A 379 4.33 1.72 -19.89
CA ALA A 379 4.32 2.44 -18.60
C ALA A 379 5.74 2.59 -18.00
N ALA A 380 6.65 1.70 -18.39
CA ALA A 380 8.06 1.79 -18.11
C ALA A 380 8.69 3.10 -18.62
N ASP A 381 8.25 3.72 -19.72
CA ASP A 381 8.83 4.99 -20.23
C ASP A 381 8.55 6.21 -19.35
N ILE A 382 7.39 6.26 -18.70
CA ILE A 382 7.01 7.33 -17.77
C ILE A 382 7.90 7.26 -16.51
N TRP A 383 8.10 6.06 -15.98
CA TRP A 383 8.98 5.83 -14.83
C TRP A 383 10.46 5.99 -15.19
N ARG A 384 10.86 5.63 -16.41
CA ARG A 384 12.18 5.88 -16.99
C ARG A 384 12.50 7.37 -17.09
N ASP A 385 11.56 8.25 -17.45
CA ASP A 385 11.75 9.72 -17.47
C ASP A 385 11.74 10.31 -16.04
N ALA A 386 10.88 9.83 -15.14
CA ALA A 386 10.85 10.27 -13.75
C ALA A 386 12.17 9.97 -13.01
N ALA A 387 12.71 8.75 -13.16
CA ALA A 387 14.02 8.39 -12.63
C ALA A 387 15.13 9.25 -13.26
N ARG A 388 15.16 9.41 -14.59
CA ARG A 388 16.17 10.23 -15.29
C ARG A 388 16.28 11.64 -14.72
N ARG A 389 15.16 12.24 -14.35
CA ARG A 389 15.08 13.63 -13.85
C ARG A 389 15.28 13.77 -12.34
N LEU A 390 15.13 12.70 -11.57
CA LEU A 390 15.53 12.66 -10.16
C LEU A 390 17.07 12.58 -10.01
N PHE A 391 17.77 12.03 -11.01
CA PHE A 391 19.24 11.81 -10.98
C PHE A 391 20.07 12.81 -11.79
N THR A 392 19.46 13.78 -12.47
CA THR A 392 20.22 14.85 -13.15
C THR A 392 20.67 15.88 -12.11
N ALA A 393 21.98 16.21 -12.11
CA ALA A 393 22.60 17.11 -11.14
C ALA A 393 21.82 18.43 -11.00
N GLY A 394 21.26 18.67 -9.81
CA GLY A 394 20.41 19.83 -9.48
C GLY A 394 18.96 19.54 -9.06
N GLY A 395 18.54 18.27 -8.92
CA GLY A 395 17.11 17.93 -8.99
C GLY A 395 16.57 16.90 -8.00
N SER A 396 17.01 16.87 -6.74
CA SER A 396 16.22 16.32 -5.64
C SER A 396 15.90 17.46 -4.68
N CYS A 397 14.62 17.63 -4.31
CA CYS A 397 14.26 18.62 -3.29
C CYS A 397 15.04 18.37 -1.96
N VAL A 398 15.57 17.17 -1.74
CA VAL A 398 16.35 16.79 -0.54
C VAL A 398 17.69 17.53 -0.42
N GLU A 399 18.33 17.92 -1.52
CA GLU A 399 19.71 18.44 -1.49
C GLU A 399 19.80 19.96 -1.36
N GLN A 400 18.69 20.69 -1.44
CA GLN A 400 18.68 22.15 -1.30
C GLN A 400 18.40 22.54 0.17
N PRO A 401 19.27 23.33 0.82
CA PRO A 401 19.03 23.84 2.17
C PRO A 401 17.66 24.53 2.24
N GLY A 402 16.76 24.02 3.08
CA GLY A 402 15.41 24.57 3.25
C GLY A 402 14.38 24.18 2.18
N ASN A 403 14.67 23.24 1.26
CA ASN A 403 13.79 22.84 0.15
C ASN A 403 13.31 24.02 -0.73
N THR A 404 14.10 25.10 -0.78
CA THR A 404 13.79 26.24 -1.64
C THR A 404 14.02 25.86 -3.10
N ILE A 405 13.08 26.24 -3.95
CA ILE A 405 13.22 26.21 -5.40
C ILE A 405 13.93 27.52 -5.77
N PRO A 406 15.17 27.46 -6.30
CA PRO A 406 15.94 28.66 -6.62
C PRO A 406 15.18 29.60 -7.55
N ASP A 407 15.37 30.91 -7.39
CA ASP A 407 14.82 31.88 -8.34
C ASP A 407 15.24 31.56 -9.77
N GLY A 408 14.30 31.64 -10.71
CA GLY A 408 14.55 31.27 -12.10
C GLY A 408 14.52 29.76 -12.40
N ALA A 409 14.50 28.89 -11.39
CA ALA A 409 14.41 27.44 -11.61
C ALA A 409 13.01 27.01 -12.08
N GLN A 410 12.94 25.87 -12.75
CA GLN A 410 11.70 25.29 -13.22
C GLN A 410 10.84 24.79 -12.04
N ALA A 411 9.63 25.33 -11.94
CA ALA A 411 8.62 24.90 -10.98
C ALA A 411 7.33 24.43 -11.68
N TYR A 412 6.45 23.82 -10.92
CA TYR A 412 5.15 23.38 -11.40
C TYR A 412 4.06 23.79 -10.42
N ARG A 413 3.03 24.47 -10.91
CA ARG A 413 1.87 24.93 -10.15
C ARG A 413 0.59 24.27 -10.63
N ILE A 414 -0.36 24.05 -9.73
CA ILE A 414 -1.70 23.58 -10.10
C ILE A 414 -2.36 24.60 -11.05
N ARG A 415 -2.91 24.13 -12.17
CA ARG A 415 -3.69 24.96 -13.08
C ARG A 415 -4.93 25.48 -12.36
N PRO A 416 -5.25 26.77 -12.46
CA PRO A 416 -6.55 27.27 -12.05
C PRO A 416 -7.64 26.43 -12.74
N SER A 417 -8.58 25.88 -11.96
CA SER A 417 -9.69 25.14 -12.55
C SER A 417 -10.48 26.09 -13.45
N ALA A 418 -10.90 25.63 -14.63
CA ALA A 418 -11.67 26.44 -15.58
C ALA A 418 -13.04 26.91 -15.02
N TYR A 419 -13.46 26.41 -13.85
CA TYR A 419 -14.75 26.68 -13.22
C TYR A 419 -14.79 27.96 -12.36
N GLY A 420 -14.26 29.07 -12.88
CA GLY A 420 -14.70 30.43 -12.53
C GLY A 420 -14.39 31.02 -11.14
N GLU A 421 -13.95 30.23 -10.16
CA GLU A 421 -13.54 30.76 -8.85
C GLU A 421 -12.01 30.90 -8.76
N HIS A 422 -11.56 32.17 -8.76
CA HIS A 422 -10.17 32.62 -8.68
C HIS A 422 -9.50 32.37 -7.31
N VAL A 423 -9.70 31.20 -6.70
CA VAL A 423 -8.82 30.80 -5.58
C VAL A 423 -7.57 30.23 -6.23
N GLU A 424 -6.55 31.08 -6.38
CA GLU A 424 -5.21 30.64 -6.80
C GLU A 424 -4.66 29.74 -5.68
N LEU A 425 -4.63 28.43 -5.93
CA LEU A 425 -4.03 27.48 -5.01
C LEU A 425 -2.51 27.66 -5.09
N ASP A 426 -1.93 28.21 -4.03
CA ASP A 426 -0.49 28.42 -3.94
C ASP A 426 0.23 27.11 -3.61
N PHE A 427 0.27 26.22 -4.60
CA PHE A 427 0.88 24.90 -4.51
C PHE A 427 1.95 24.75 -5.59
N ASP A 428 3.21 24.92 -5.20
CA ASP A 428 4.39 24.95 -6.05
C ASP A 428 5.31 23.74 -5.78
N LEU A 429 5.63 23.03 -6.85
CA LEU A 429 6.50 21.87 -6.82
C LEU A 429 7.83 22.15 -7.52
N CYS A 430 8.92 21.70 -6.89
CA CYS A 430 10.20 21.58 -7.59
C CYS A 430 10.05 20.56 -8.72
N ALA A 431 10.86 20.71 -9.78
CA ALA A 431 10.82 19.80 -10.91
C ALA A 431 10.96 18.32 -10.50
N ALA A 432 11.78 18.04 -9.49
CA ALA A 432 11.95 16.70 -8.91
C ALA A 432 10.64 16.10 -8.37
N CYS A 433 9.96 16.83 -7.47
CA CYS A 433 8.72 16.37 -6.85
C CYS A 433 7.60 16.26 -7.87
N TYR A 434 7.53 17.20 -8.81
CA TYR A 434 6.58 17.10 -9.90
C TYR A 434 6.82 15.84 -10.73
N MET A 435 8.04 15.63 -11.21
CA MET A 435 8.39 14.51 -12.07
C MET A 435 8.22 13.16 -11.39
N GLY A 436 8.67 13.05 -10.14
CA GLY A 436 8.65 11.81 -9.40
C GLY A 436 7.29 11.44 -8.82
N ILE A 437 6.47 12.42 -8.44
CA ILE A 437 5.24 12.17 -7.68
C ILE A 437 4.01 12.53 -8.52
N VAL A 438 3.95 13.73 -9.08
CA VAL A 438 2.72 14.27 -9.67
C VAL A 438 2.54 13.93 -11.13
N ARG A 439 3.60 14.04 -11.95
CA ARG A 439 3.54 13.88 -13.40
C ARG A 439 2.97 12.52 -13.84
N PRO A 440 3.31 11.38 -13.21
CA PRO A 440 2.72 10.09 -13.59
C PRO A 440 1.20 10.02 -13.35
N LEU A 441 0.66 10.92 -12.53
CA LEU A 441 -0.69 10.82 -11.98
C LEU A 441 -1.62 11.92 -12.52
N PHE A 442 -1.12 13.16 -12.64
CA PHE A 442 -1.93 14.36 -12.91
C PHE A 442 -1.19 15.43 -13.73
N HIS A 443 -0.40 15.02 -14.73
CA HIS A 443 0.38 15.94 -15.57
C HIS A 443 -0.43 17.11 -16.16
N ASP A 444 -1.66 16.86 -16.58
CA ASP A 444 -2.57 17.83 -17.19
C ASP A 444 -3.10 18.88 -16.20
N ARG A 445 -2.99 18.62 -14.90
CA ARG A 445 -3.46 19.51 -13.83
C ARG A 445 -2.42 20.52 -13.40
N PHE A 446 -1.19 20.44 -13.90
CA PHE A 446 -0.13 21.37 -13.55
C PHE A 446 0.31 22.18 -14.78
N VAL A 447 0.75 23.40 -14.52
CA VAL A 447 1.46 24.26 -15.46
C VAL A 447 2.89 24.41 -15.00
N GLN A 448 3.80 24.33 -15.96
CA GLN A 448 5.18 24.72 -15.73
C GLN A 448 5.23 26.23 -15.49
N THR A 449 5.94 26.62 -14.44
CA THR A 449 6.16 28.01 -14.05
C THR A 449 7.66 28.23 -13.80
N VAL A 450 8.03 29.49 -13.61
CA VAL A 450 9.35 29.88 -13.12
C VAL A 450 9.22 30.15 -11.62
N ALA A 451 10.05 29.49 -10.82
CA ALA A 451 10.07 29.67 -9.38
C ALA A 451 10.48 31.10 -9.02
N ARG A 452 9.88 31.62 -7.94
CA ARG A 452 10.18 32.93 -7.35
C ARG A 452 10.60 32.76 -5.90
N ASN A 453 11.71 32.07 -5.64
CA ASN A 453 12.21 31.74 -4.29
C ASN A 453 11.16 31.12 -3.37
N LYS A 454 10.59 29.97 -3.76
CA LYS A 454 9.53 29.30 -2.99
C LYS A 454 9.97 27.97 -2.43
N VAL A 455 9.45 27.60 -1.27
CA VAL A 455 9.68 26.27 -0.70
C VAL A 455 8.74 25.28 -1.38
N CYS A 456 9.27 24.18 -1.92
CA CYS A 456 8.45 23.14 -2.52
C CYS A 456 7.46 22.55 -1.50
N ASP A 457 6.18 22.45 -1.85
CA ASP A 457 5.15 21.92 -0.94
C ASP A 457 5.28 20.42 -0.65
N LEU A 458 6.02 19.69 -1.49
CA LEU A 458 6.39 18.29 -1.26
C LEU A 458 7.83 18.12 -0.72
N GLY A 459 8.48 19.23 -0.36
CA GLY A 459 9.82 19.26 0.23
C GLY A 459 9.85 18.62 1.62
N HIS A 460 10.91 17.88 1.93
CA HIS A 460 10.99 17.06 3.14
C HIS A 460 10.96 17.85 4.46
N THR A 461 11.32 19.14 4.45
CA THR A 461 11.23 20.02 5.63
C THR A 461 9.84 20.61 5.84
N ARG A 462 8.88 20.40 4.93
CA ARG A 462 7.50 20.85 5.12
C ARG A 462 6.85 19.96 6.19
N PRO A 463 6.40 20.52 7.33
CA PRO A 463 5.75 19.73 8.39
C PRO A 463 4.46 19.04 7.90
N GLU A 464 3.78 19.64 6.92
CA GLU A 464 2.54 19.12 6.34
C GLU A 464 2.76 18.11 5.21
N ARG A 465 4.01 17.83 4.83
CA ARG A 465 4.32 16.99 3.66
C ARG A 465 3.60 15.65 3.68
N GLU A 466 3.58 14.97 4.83
CA GLU A 466 2.93 13.67 4.94
C GLU A 466 1.42 13.74 4.69
N GLU A 467 0.78 14.83 5.12
CA GLU A 467 -0.64 15.06 4.89
C GLU A 467 -0.92 15.36 3.41
N ILE A 468 -0.10 16.19 2.78
CA ILE A 468 -0.18 16.52 1.35
C ILE A 468 0.01 15.24 0.50
N VAL A 469 1.05 14.46 0.79
CA VAL A 469 1.32 13.20 0.07
C VAL A 469 0.15 12.23 0.24
N ARG A 470 -0.42 12.14 1.45
CA ARG A 470 -1.59 11.29 1.72
C ARG A 470 -2.81 11.73 0.92
N ALA A 471 -3.12 13.02 0.90
CA ALA A 471 -4.23 13.56 0.12
C ALA A 471 -4.04 13.31 -1.39
N LEU A 472 -2.80 13.47 -1.89
CA LEU A 472 -2.46 13.20 -3.28
C LEU A 472 -2.62 11.71 -3.62
N VAL A 473 -2.07 10.80 -2.81
CA VAL A 473 -2.26 9.35 -2.95
C VAL A 473 -3.74 8.99 -2.92
N GLY A 474 -4.51 9.64 -2.04
CA GLY A 474 -5.95 9.53 -1.94
C GLY A 474 -6.65 9.82 -3.26
N ALA A 475 -6.36 10.99 -3.85
CA ALA A 475 -6.86 11.40 -5.16
C ALA A 475 -6.45 10.42 -6.27
N CYS A 476 -5.21 9.89 -6.24
CA CYS A 476 -4.76 8.89 -7.21
C CYS A 476 -5.56 7.60 -7.10
N ALA A 477 -5.83 7.14 -5.88
CA ALA A 477 -6.58 5.92 -5.64
C ALA A 477 -7.99 6.02 -6.19
N VAL A 478 -8.65 7.17 -6.06
CA VAL A 478 -10.01 7.40 -6.61
C VAL A 478 -10.00 7.91 -8.05
N ARG A 479 -8.82 8.15 -8.62
CA ARG A 479 -8.62 8.71 -9.98
C ARG A 479 -9.34 10.03 -10.19
N ASP A 480 -9.40 10.88 -9.16
CA ASP A 480 -10.05 12.18 -9.21
C ASP A 480 -9.19 13.24 -8.52
N PHE A 481 -8.49 14.05 -9.32
CA PHE A 481 -7.67 15.16 -8.82
C PHE A 481 -8.50 16.22 -8.09
N GLY A 482 -9.79 16.35 -8.41
CA GLY A 482 -10.70 17.28 -7.73
C GLY A 482 -10.86 16.97 -6.24
N VAL A 483 -10.56 15.74 -5.81
CA VAL A 483 -10.45 15.39 -4.39
C VAL A 483 -9.27 16.11 -3.73
N PHE A 484 -8.11 16.11 -4.36
CA PHE A 484 -6.93 16.80 -3.85
C PHE A 484 -7.11 18.33 -3.89
N GLU A 485 -7.70 18.87 -4.96
CA GLU A 485 -8.01 20.30 -5.05
C GLU A 485 -8.97 20.76 -3.94
N ARG A 486 -10.02 19.99 -3.65
CA ARG A 486 -10.94 20.30 -2.54
C ARG A 486 -10.24 20.26 -1.19
N TRP A 487 -9.41 19.24 -0.95
CA TRP A 487 -8.61 19.15 0.27
C TRP A 487 -7.68 20.37 0.44
N LEU A 488 -7.01 20.80 -0.63
CA LEU A 488 -6.18 22.02 -0.62
C LEU A 488 -7.00 23.28 -0.30
N ARG A 489 -8.21 23.42 -0.86
CA ARG A 489 -9.11 24.55 -0.57
C ARG A 489 -9.57 24.57 0.88
N GLU A 490 -9.98 23.41 1.40
CA GLU A 490 -10.41 23.28 2.80
C GLU A 490 -9.26 23.61 3.77
N LYS A 491 -8.04 23.17 3.44
CA LYS A 491 -6.84 23.53 4.20
C LYS A 491 -6.55 25.02 4.14
N ALA A 492 -6.60 25.62 2.95
CA ALA A 492 -6.39 27.04 2.78
C ALA A 492 -7.42 27.86 3.59
N GLN A 493 -8.69 27.47 3.54
CA GLN A 493 -9.78 28.10 4.28
C GLN A 493 -9.57 28.02 5.80
N LYS A 494 -9.21 26.84 6.33
CA LYS A 494 -8.91 26.66 7.76
C LYS A 494 -7.74 27.54 8.22
N SER A 495 -6.71 27.68 7.40
CA SER A 495 -5.58 28.55 7.72
C SER A 495 -5.98 30.03 7.76
N ILE A 496 -6.89 30.47 6.89
CA ILE A 496 -7.45 31.83 6.92
C ILE A 496 -8.28 32.05 8.20
N GLU A 497 -9.13 31.09 8.56
CA GLU A 497 -9.97 31.16 9.77
C GLU A 497 -9.14 31.20 11.05
N ASN A 498 -8.04 30.44 11.11
CA ASN A 498 -7.12 30.43 12.24
C ASN A 498 -6.34 31.75 12.35
N ALA A 499 -5.91 32.34 11.22
CA ALA A 499 -5.20 33.62 11.19
C ALA A 499 -6.11 34.82 11.54
N GLY A 500 -7.41 34.72 11.25
CA GLY A 500 -8.41 35.74 11.58
C GLY A 500 -8.60 35.99 13.08
N HIS A 501 -8.21 35.05 13.94
CA HIS A 501 -8.27 35.18 15.39
C HIS A 501 -7.00 35.80 16.02
N SER A 502 -5.94 35.99 15.22
CA SER A 502 -4.65 36.54 15.69
C SER A 502 -4.24 37.84 14.98
N GLY A 503 -5.12 38.45 14.17
CA GLY A 503 -4.88 39.76 13.59
C GLY A 503 -3.73 39.81 12.57
N SER A 504 -3.80 39.02 11.49
CA SER A 504 -3.37 39.38 10.12
C SER A 504 -3.58 38.18 9.18
N PRO A 505 -4.31 38.29 8.05
CA PRO A 505 -4.63 37.15 7.20
C PRO A 505 -3.61 36.98 6.08
N ALA A 506 -2.70 36.03 6.23
CA ALA A 506 -2.02 35.42 5.08
C ALA A 506 -1.61 33.99 5.41
N LEU A 507 -1.88 33.06 4.48
CA LEU A 507 -1.03 31.88 4.28
C LEU A 507 0.34 32.38 3.79
N LEU A 508 1.10 33.02 4.67
CA LEU A 508 2.50 33.31 4.43
C LEU A 508 3.26 32.01 4.71
N VAL A 509 3.55 31.29 3.63
CA VAL A 509 4.85 30.61 3.58
C VAL A 509 5.89 31.71 3.82
N PRO A 510 6.73 31.62 4.87
CA PRO A 510 7.67 32.69 5.19
C PRO A 510 8.57 32.93 3.97
N ARG A 511 8.72 34.19 3.57
CA ARG A 511 9.69 34.56 2.53
C ARG A 511 11.07 34.41 3.15
N ILE A 512 12.09 34.11 2.33
CA ILE A 512 13.49 34.04 2.78
C ILE A 512 13.93 35.35 3.48
N GLU A 513 13.30 36.47 3.11
CA GLU A 513 13.46 37.79 3.73
C GLU A 513 13.18 37.78 5.24
N ASP A 514 12.29 36.89 5.72
CA ASP A 514 11.89 36.78 7.13
C ASP A 514 12.92 36.01 7.99
N PHE A 515 13.88 35.30 7.37
CA PHE A 515 14.91 34.53 8.06
C PHE A 515 16.28 35.24 8.13
N LYS A 516 16.45 36.36 7.44
CA LYS A 516 17.73 37.09 7.41
C LYS A 516 17.97 38.00 8.61
N THR A 517 16.99 38.23 9.48
CA THR A 517 17.08 39.20 10.59
C THR A 517 17.48 38.60 11.94
N THR A 518 17.90 37.33 12.03
CA THR A 518 18.24 36.67 13.32
C THR A 518 19.67 36.13 13.43
N LEU A 519 20.59 36.52 12.54
CA LEU A 519 21.99 36.07 12.60
C LEU A 519 23.05 37.18 12.75
N ASP A 520 22.64 38.43 13.00
CA ASP A 520 23.54 39.49 13.48
C ASP A 520 23.03 39.98 14.84
N GLY A 521 23.43 39.27 15.90
CA GLY A 521 23.14 39.57 17.30
C GLY A 521 24.10 38.84 18.22
#